data_AF-A0A411X052-F1
#
_entry.id   AF-A0A411X052-F1
#
_cell.length_a   1.000
_cell.length_b   1.000
_cell.length_c   1.000
_cell.angle_alpha   90.00
_cell.angle_beta   90.00
_cell.angle_gamma   90.00
#
_symmetry.space_group_name_H-M   'P 1'
#
loop_
_entity.id
_entity.type
_entity.pdbx_description
1 polymer ?
#
loop_
_entity_poly.entity_id
_entity_poly.type
_entity_poly.pdbx_seq_one_letter_code
_entity_poly.pdbx_strand_id
1 'polypeptide(L)'
;MNSSIITTAQAAKILGVSARTAQLWIESGVIPSWKTPGGHRRMYESDVLATLAQGGDVKAPDWEVLVLAPERHHANWYGAFTSLGAERISCLDNPVAAAVMLGATVPDMLVVQVETADDLLPDFLAALQDVPLLNRLRLVIATGLPPARIDAMLGPDLRYTLIPLHARPEGLTEELAKHSPLKPGIPVPLPPALLDAPFPVGANEAARLAAVHRSGLLYSAREATMDNIAELAALSLAMPVALISIISEDKQWFKARVGLELRETPRDWAFCNHTLLQSGVQEICELDTDPRFADNPAVAGAPHFRYYAGAPIMDDRGFALGSLCVIDTKPRKLGAEGTQILGRLARQASFEVSRAIRSAAGRK
;
A
#
# COMPACT_ATOMS: atom_id res chain seq x y z
N MET A 1 18.65 18.41 21.76
CA MET A 1 18.61 19.74 21.13
C MET A 1 17.28 20.37 21.53
N ASN A 2 17.25 21.65 21.95
CA ASN A 2 16.06 22.29 22.49
C ASN A 2 14.92 22.29 21.45
N SER A 3 13.86 21.52 21.69
CA SER A 3 12.67 21.53 20.84
C SER A 3 11.83 22.77 21.16
N SER A 4 11.86 23.76 20.27
CA SER A 4 11.05 24.97 20.41
C SER A 4 9.56 24.60 20.33
N ILE A 5 8.72 25.20 21.18
CA ILE A 5 7.27 24.95 21.21
C ILE A 5 6.60 25.93 20.24
N ILE A 6 5.82 25.41 19.29
CA ILE A 6 5.19 26.21 18.24
C ILE A 6 3.66 26.05 18.22
N THR A 7 3.01 26.99 17.54
CA THR A 7 1.55 27.02 17.33
C THR A 7 1.14 26.31 16.05
N THR A 8 -0.15 25.96 15.91
CA THR A 8 -0.73 25.40 14.69
C THR A 8 -0.46 26.26 13.45
N ALA A 9 -0.51 27.60 13.56
CA ALA A 9 -0.25 28.50 12.45
C ALA A 9 1.23 28.51 12.02
N GLN A 10 2.14 28.40 12.98
CA GLN A 10 3.57 28.26 12.70
C GLN A 10 3.88 26.89 12.10
N ALA A 11 3.26 25.82 12.60
CA ALA A 11 3.38 24.49 12.02
C ALA A 11 2.88 24.45 10.56
N ALA A 12 1.74 25.08 10.26
CA ALA A 12 1.23 25.19 8.88
C ALA A 12 2.24 25.88 7.94
N LYS A 13 2.89 26.95 8.42
CA LYS A 13 3.91 27.68 7.66
C LYS A 13 5.17 26.86 7.43
N ILE A 14 5.61 26.08 8.42
CA ILE A 14 6.76 25.17 8.30
C ILE A 14 6.45 24.02 7.33
N LEU A 15 5.23 23.49 7.38
CA LEU A 15 4.78 22.37 6.55
C LEU A 15 4.40 22.78 5.11
N GLY A 16 4.30 24.07 4.81
CA GLY A 16 3.86 24.56 3.51
C GLY A 16 2.40 24.22 3.17
N VAL A 17 1.55 23.97 4.17
CA VAL A 17 0.13 23.60 4.00
C VAL A 17 -0.81 24.66 4.57
N SER A 18 -2.10 24.56 4.25
CA SER A 18 -3.11 25.46 4.83
C SER A 18 -3.25 25.29 6.34
N ALA A 19 -3.65 26.35 7.07
CA ALA A 19 -3.89 26.28 8.51
C ALA A 19 -4.94 25.21 8.89
N ARG A 20 -5.96 25.00 8.03
CA ARG A 20 -6.99 23.97 8.21
C ARG A 20 -6.41 22.56 8.05
N THR A 21 -5.51 22.36 7.09
CA THR A 21 -4.81 21.08 6.88
C THR A 21 -3.92 20.74 8.07
N ALA A 22 -3.12 21.70 8.54
CA ALA A 22 -2.29 21.52 9.72
C ALA A 22 -3.14 21.22 10.97
N GLN A 23 -4.27 21.91 11.14
CA GLN A 23 -5.20 21.65 12.24
C GLN A 23 -5.78 20.23 12.19
N LEU A 24 -6.18 19.75 11.01
CA LEU A 24 -6.66 18.39 10.84
C LEU A 24 -5.59 17.35 11.20
N TRP A 25 -4.35 17.55 10.78
CA TRP A 25 -3.22 16.65 11.12
C TRP A 25 -2.90 16.64 12.61
N ILE A 26 -3.08 17.77 13.28
CA ILE A 26 -2.91 17.90 14.72
C ILE A 26 -4.05 17.21 15.49
N GLU A 27 -5.28 17.34 15.00
CA GLU A 27 -6.47 16.73 15.62
C GLU A 27 -6.54 15.23 15.37
N SER A 28 -6.02 14.75 14.24
CA SER A 28 -5.94 13.33 13.89
C SER A 28 -4.72 12.61 14.48
N GLY A 29 -3.81 13.34 15.15
CA GLY A 29 -2.62 12.79 15.79
C GLY A 29 -1.43 12.53 14.85
N VAL A 30 -1.52 12.94 13.58
CA VAL A 30 -0.40 12.89 12.61
C VAL A 30 0.78 13.73 13.09
N ILE A 31 0.49 14.86 13.75
CA ILE A 31 1.51 15.64 14.45
C ILE A 31 1.21 15.61 15.95
N PRO A 32 2.12 15.03 16.76
CA PRO A 32 2.00 15.02 18.22
C PRO A 32 1.72 16.43 18.76
N SER A 33 0.66 16.56 19.55
CA SER A 33 0.24 17.85 20.12
C SER A 33 -0.46 17.68 21.46
N TRP A 34 -0.42 18.73 22.27
CA TRP A 34 -1.16 18.81 23.53
C TRP A 34 -1.95 20.11 23.63
N LYS A 35 -2.98 20.14 24.49
CA LYS A 35 -3.75 21.36 24.80
C LYS A 35 -3.13 22.06 26.01
N THR A 36 -3.01 23.37 25.94
CA THR A 36 -2.73 24.21 27.12
C THR A 36 -4.00 24.38 27.97
N PRO A 37 -3.89 24.83 29.24
CA PRO A 37 -5.05 25.13 30.08
C PRO A 37 -6.05 26.12 29.43
N GLY A 38 -5.60 26.98 28.50
CA GLY A 38 -6.45 27.89 27.73
C GLY A 38 -7.09 27.29 26.47
N GLY A 39 -6.99 25.96 26.26
CA GLY A 39 -7.63 25.24 25.16
C GLY A 39 -6.90 25.27 23.82
N HIS A 40 -5.85 26.07 23.67
CA HIS A 40 -5.05 26.11 22.44
C HIS A 40 -4.08 24.93 22.35
N ARG A 41 -3.91 24.38 21.14
CA ARG A 41 -2.94 23.31 20.90
C ARG A 41 -1.52 23.85 20.72
N ARG A 42 -0.54 23.08 21.20
CA ARG A 42 0.90 23.29 21.07
C ARG A 42 1.57 21.98 20.68
N MET A 43 2.71 22.10 20.02
CA MET A 43 3.50 20.99 19.48
C MET A 43 4.97 21.38 19.50
N TYR A 44 5.86 20.39 19.46
CA TYR A 44 7.28 20.64 19.31
C TYR A 44 7.64 20.83 17.83
N GLU A 45 8.45 21.85 17.54
CA GLU A 45 8.96 22.10 16.19
C GLU A 45 9.70 20.89 15.61
N SER A 46 10.39 20.12 16.46
CA SER A 46 11.07 18.87 16.07
C SER A 46 10.11 17.82 15.50
N ASP A 47 8.90 17.71 16.04
CA ASP A 47 7.91 16.73 15.60
C ASP A 47 7.30 17.16 14.26
N VAL A 48 7.08 18.47 14.08
CA VAL A 48 6.60 19.06 12.82
C VAL A 48 7.64 18.88 11.71
N LEU A 49 8.92 19.12 12.01
CA LEU A 49 10.01 18.91 11.07
C LEU A 49 10.25 17.43 10.79
N ALA A 50 10.01 16.53 11.77
CA ALA A 50 10.04 15.10 11.54
C ALA A 50 8.91 14.65 10.59
N THR A 51 7.71 15.22 10.71
CA THR A 51 6.61 15.02 9.74
C THR A 51 6.98 15.54 8.36
N LEU A 52 7.71 16.67 8.27
CA LEU A 52 8.23 17.21 7.01
C LEU A 52 9.29 16.29 6.38
N ALA A 53 10.19 15.74 7.20
CA ALA A 53 11.26 14.83 6.79
C ALA A 53 10.76 13.43 6.38
N GLN A 54 9.59 13.03 6.88
CA GLN A 54 8.90 11.81 6.45
C GLN A 54 8.13 11.97 5.13
N GLY A 55 8.00 13.19 4.61
CA GLY A 55 7.13 13.49 3.46
C GLY A 55 5.67 13.35 3.85
N GLY A 56 4.84 14.33 3.49
CA GLY A 56 3.42 14.34 3.86
C GLY A 56 2.62 13.23 3.19
N ASP A 57 2.70 12.00 3.71
CA ASP A 57 2.13 10.82 3.06
C ASP A 57 1.44 9.87 4.05
N VAL A 58 0.30 10.31 4.58
CA VAL A 58 -0.76 9.38 5.00
C VAL A 58 -1.50 8.97 3.72
N LYS A 59 -1.01 7.91 3.08
CA LYS A 59 -1.47 7.46 1.77
C LYS A 59 -2.96 7.13 1.74
N ALA A 60 -3.67 7.79 0.83
CA ALA A 60 -4.99 7.35 0.36
C ALA A 60 -4.85 5.96 -0.30
N PRO A 61 -5.93 5.16 -0.44
CA PRO A 61 -5.81 3.87 -1.11
C PRO A 61 -5.20 4.03 -2.51
N ASP A 62 -4.07 3.33 -2.76
CA ASP A 62 -3.37 3.33 -4.06
C ASP A 62 -4.27 2.73 -5.14
N TRP A 63 -4.95 3.59 -5.88
CA TRP A 63 -5.67 3.23 -7.08
C TRP A 63 -4.81 3.49 -8.29
N GLU A 64 -4.73 2.49 -9.16
CA GLU A 64 -4.19 2.69 -10.50
C GLU A 64 -5.33 3.05 -11.43
N VAL A 65 -5.27 4.27 -11.99
CA VAL A 65 -6.25 4.80 -12.92
C VAL A 65 -5.60 4.93 -14.30
N LEU A 66 -6.18 4.27 -15.29
CA LEU A 66 -5.83 4.44 -16.68
C LEU A 66 -6.89 5.32 -17.36
N VAL A 67 -6.46 6.37 -18.03
CA VAL A 67 -7.34 7.27 -18.78
C VAL A 67 -6.96 7.22 -20.25
N LEU A 68 -7.87 6.78 -21.10
CA LEU A 68 -7.76 6.87 -22.55
C LEU A 68 -8.50 8.11 -23.04
N ALA A 69 -7.77 9.18 -23.35
CA ALA A 69 -8.32 10.47 -23.76
C ALA A 69 -7.35 11.21 -24.69
N PRO A 70 -7.83 12.11 -25.56
CA PRO A 70 -6.96 12.95 -26.37
C PRO A 70 -5.93 13.71 -25.52
N GLU A 71 -4.68 13.83 -26.00
CA GLU A 71 -3.56 14.45 -25.27
C GLU A 71 -3.91 15.84 -24.70
N ARG A 72 -4.65 16.65 -25.48
CA ARG A 72 -5.17 17.98 -25.06
C ARG A 72 -5.97 17.98 -23.76
N HIS A 73 -6.54 16.85 -23.34
CA HIS A 73 -7.37 16.72 -22.13
C HIS A 73 -6.65 16.02 -20.97
N HIS A 74 -5.41 15.54 -21.16
CA HIS A 74 -4.66 14.83 -20.13
C HIS A 74 -4.50 15.65 -18.85
N ALA A 75 -4.22 16.95 -18.96
CA ALA A 75 -4.10 17.85 -17.82
C ALA A 75 -5.40 17.93 -16.98
N ASN A 76 -6.56 17.90 -17.64
CA ASN A 76 -7.85 17.96 -16.96
C ASN A 76 -8.14 16.66 -16.19
N TRP A 77 -7.88 15.52 -16.82
CA TRP A 77 -8.03 14.21 -16.18
C TRP A 77 -7.06 13.99 -15.04
N TYR A 78 -5.79 14.37 -15.26
CA TYR A 78 -4.76 14.31 -14.23
C TYR A 78 -5.16 15.16 -13.02
N GLY A 79 -5.59 16.41 -13.25
CA GLY A 79 -6.05 17.31 -12.18
C GLY A 79 -7.27 16.76 -11.43
N ALA A 80 -8.23 16.16 -12.13
CA ALA A 80 -9.44 15.60 -11.51
C ALA A 80 -9.12 14.40 -10.60
N PHE A 81 -8.34 13.44 -11.10
CA PHE A 81 -7.95 12.27 -10.31
C PHE A 81 -6.98 12.62 -9.18
N THR A 82 -6.08 13.58 -9.39
CA THR A 82 -5.23 14.12 -8.32
C THR A 82 -6.08 14.71 -7.20
N SER A 83 -7.14 15.44 -7.54
CA SER A 83 -8.08 16.03 -6.57
C SER A 83 -8.88 14.99 -5.78
N LEU A 84 -9.05 13.79 -6.35
CA LEU A 84 -9.65 12.63 -5.68
C LEU A 84 -8.65 11.81 -4.85
N GLY A 85 -7.37 12.21 -4.84
CA GLY A 85 -6.31 11.51 -4.11
C GLY A 85 -5.77 10.28 -4.84
N ALA A 86 -5.89 10.20 -6.16
CA ALA A 86 -5.21 9.17 -6.95
C ALA A 86 -3.75 9.57 -7.19
N GLU A 87 -2.80 8.68 -6.87
CA GLU A 87 -1.36 8.90 -7.06
C GLU A 87 -0.81 8.24 -8.33
N ARG A 88 -1.47 7.21 -8.86
CA ARG A 88 -1.05 6.47 -10.06
C ARG A 88 -2.04 6.69 -11.20
N ILE A 89 -1.86 7.79 -11.91
CA ILE A 89 -2.67 8.18 -13.06
C ILE A 89 -1.83 8.04 -14.32
N SER A 90 -2.27 7.18 -15.23
CA SER A 90 -1.68 7.06 -16.57
C SER A 90 -2.68 7.58 -17.59
N CYS A 91 -2.32 8.64 -18.32
CA CYS A 91 -3.12 9.15 -19.44
C CYS A 91 -2.48 8.70 -20.76
N LEU A 92 -3.27 8.08 -21.62
CA LEU A 92 -2.88 7.64 -22.95
C LEU A 92 -3.86 8.22 -23.97
N ASP A 93 -3.38 8.46 -25.18
CA ASP A 93 -4.18 8.94 -26.33
C ASP A 93 -4.44 7.86 -27.38
N ASN A 94 -3.82 6.69 -27.23
CA ASN A 94 -3.87 5.59 -28.20
C ASN A 94 -4.42 4.28 -27.58
N PRO A 95 -5.51 3.70 -28.13
CA PRO A 95 -6.07 2.44 -27.67
C PRO A 95 -5.09 1.25 -27.69
N VAL A 96 -4.14 1.21 -28.64
CA VAL A 96 -3.13 0.14 -28.71
C VAL A 96 -2.19 0.19 -27.51
N ALA A 97 -1.74 1.39 -27.12
CA ALA A 97 -0.90 1.56 -25.94
C ALA A 97 -1.68 1.19 -24.66
N ALA A 98 -2.97 1.52 -24.60
CA ALA A 98 -3.84 1.12 -23.51
C ALA A 98 -3.97 -0.41 -23.42
N ALA A 99 -4.15 -1.10 -24.56
CA ALA A 99 -4.21 -2.57 -24.59
C ALA A 99 -2.91 -3.22 -24.08
N VAL A 100 -1.74 -2.67 -24.45
CA VAL A 100 -0.44 -3.14 -23.94
C VAL A 100 -0.34 -2.96 -22.43
N MET A 101 -0.76 -1.79 -21.90
CA MET A 101 -0.78 -1.56 -20.46
C MET A 101 -1.73 -2.51 -19.73
N LEU A 102 -2.95 -2.68 -20.23
CA LEU A 102 -3.94 -3.59 -19.65
C LEU A 102 -3.47 -5.05 -19.62
N GLY A 103 -2.64 -5.46 -20.60
CA GLY A 103 -1.99 -6.76 -20.62
C GLY A 103 -0.87 -6.91 -19.60
N ALA A 104 -0.25 -5.82 -19.14
CA ALA A 104 0.83 -5.82 -18.16
C ALA A 104 0.33 -5.63 -16.72
N THR A 105 -0.59 -4.68 -16.50
CA THR A 105 -1.23 -4.38 -15.22
C THR A 105 -2.71 -4.07 -15.44
N VAL A 106 -3.58 -4.64 -14.60
CA VAL A 106 -5.02 -4.36 -14.66
C VAL A 106 -5.32 -3.21 -13.69
N PRO A 107 -5.67 -2.00 -14.17
CA PRO A 107 -5.95 -0.87 -13.31
C PRO A 107 -7.24 -1.10 -12.51
N ASP A 108 -7.40 -0.37 -11.41
CA ASP A 108 -8.62 -0.40 -10.60
C ASP A 108 -9.77 0.34 -11.33
N MET A 109 -9.44 1.28 -12.23
CA MET A 109 -10.38 2.03 -13.07
C MET A 109 -9.78 2.33 -14.45
N LEU A 110 -10.59 2.13 -15.49
CA LEU A 110 -10.33 2.59 -16.85
C LEU A 110 -11.37 3.65 -17.20
N VAL A 111 -10.90 4.85 -17.50
CA VAL A 111 -11.71 5.92 -18.06
C VAL A 111 -11.46 5.99 -19.55
N VAL A 112 -12.53 6.00 -20.34
CA VAL A 112 -12.47 6.18 -21.78
C VAL A 112 -13.26 7.42 -22.16
N GLN A 113 -12.57 8.38 -22.76
CA GLN A 113 -13.18 9.61 -23.23
C GLN A 113 -13.64 9.47 -24.69
N VAL A 114 -14.94 9.65 -24.93
CA VAL A 114 -15.55 9.50 -26.27
C VAL A 114 -16.06 10.86 -26.75
N GLU A 115 -15.41 11.43 -27.75
CA GLU A 115 -15.83 12.69 -28.40
C GLU A 115 -16.48 12.48 -29.76
N THR A 116 -15.98 11.53 -30.56
CA THR A 116 -16.44 11.21 -31.91
C THR A 116 -16.73 9.70 -32.04
N ALA A 117 -17.51 9.33 -33.06
CA ALA A 117 -17.84 7.92 -33.32
C ALA A 117 -16.80 7.19 -34.18
N ASP A 118 -15.80 7.91 -34.70
CA ASP A 118 -14.78 7.40 -35.60
C ASP A 118 -13.42 7.43 -34.90
N ASP A 119 -12.95 6.25 -34.51
CA ASP A 119 -11.55 5.81 -34.33
C ASP A 119 -11.57 4.41 -33.68
N LEU A 120 -10.44 3.68 -33.66
CA LEU A 120 -10.21 2.27 -33.22
C LEU A 120 -10.79 1.85 -31.84
N LEU A 121 -11.52 2.73 -31.19
CA LEU A 121 -12.11 2.57 -29.88
C LEU A 121 -13.20 1.49 -29.80
N PRO A 122 -14.13 1.32 -30.77
CA PRO A 122 -15.07 0.21 -30.76
C PRO A 122 -14.37 -1.14 -30.78
N ASP A 123 -13.31 -1.30 -31.59
CA ASP A 123 -12.54 -2.54 -31.66
C ASP A 123 -11.77 -2.81 -30.36
N PHE A 124 -11.18 -1.77 -29.76
CA PHE A 124 -10.56 -1.85 -28.45
C PHE A 124 -11.56 -2.27 -27.35
N LEU A 125 -12.73 -1.64 -27.32
CA LEU A 125 -13.77 -1.91 -26.32
C LEU A 125 -14.49 -3.25 -26.56
N ALA A 126 -14.61 -3.70 -27.80
CA ALA A 126 -15.07 -5.05 -28.13
C ALA A 126 -14.03 -6.10 -27.68
N ALA A 127 -12.74 -5.87 -27.95
CA ALA A 127 -11.67 -6.74 -27.49
C ALA A 127 -11.60 -6.85 -25.96
N LEU A 128 -12.06 -5.84 -25.22
CA LEU A 128 -12.22 -5.91 -23.78
C LEU A 128 -13.24 -6.99 -23.37
N GLN A 129 -14.36 -7.17 -24.08
CA GLN A 129 -15.41 -8.13 -23.70
C GLN A 129 -14.90 -9.57 -23.51
N ASP A 130 -13.88 -9.96 -24.27
CA ASP A 130 -13.27 -11.29 -24.23
C ASP A 130 -12.18 -11.45 -23.16
N VAL A 131 -11.88 -10.41 -22.37
CA VAL A 131 -10.83 -10.41 -21.34
C VAL A 131 -11.43 -10.76 -19.97
N PRO A 132 -11.15 -11.97 -19.41
CA PRO A 132 -11.75 -12.41 -18.13
C PRO A 132 -11.38 -11.53 -16.92
N LEU A 133 -10.30 -10.77 -17.03
CA LEU A 133 -9.79 -9.88 -15.97
C LEU A 133 -10.69 -8.66 -15.71
N LEU A 134 -11.67 -8.40 -16.58
CA LEU A 134 -12.55 -7.22 -16.49
C LEU A 134 -13.62 -7.27 -15.41
N ASN A 135 -13.87 -8.42 -14.80
CA ASN A 135 -14.80 -8.52 -13.67
C ASN A 135 -14.42 -7.61 -12.48
N ARG A 136 -13.15 -7.17 -12.42
CA ARG A 136 -12.63 -6.26 -11.38
C ARG A 136 -12.39 -4.83 -11.89
N LEU A 137 -12.37 -4.61 -13.21
CA LEU A 137 -12.12 -3.30 -13.80
C LEU A 137 -13.39 -2.44 -13.75
N ARG A 138 -13.30 -1.24 -13.17
CA ARG A 138 -14.37 -0.24 -13.32
C ARG A 138 -14.18 0.50 -14.64
N LEU A 139 -15.05 0.23 -15.60
CA LEU A 139 -15.10 0.99 -16.85
C LEU A 139 -15.99 2.23 -16.68
N VAL A 140 -15.41 3.40 -16.94
CA VAL A 140 -16.11 4.68 -16.95
C VAL A 140 -16.01 5.28 -18.35
N ILE A 141 -17.15 5.60 -18.95
CA ILE A 141 -17.25 6.27 -20.24
C ILE A 141 -17.57 7.74 -20.00
N ALA A 142 -16.66 8.62 -20.38
CA ALA A 142 -16.83 10.06 -20.28
C ALA A 142 -17.15 10.63 -21.67
N THR A 143 -18.36 11.16 -21.86
CA THR A 143 -18.80 11.58 -23.20
C THR A 143 -19.77 12.75 -23.17
N GLY A 144 -19.85 13.47 -24.29
CA GLY A 144 -20.95 14.40 -24.61
C GLY A 144 -22.01 13.78 -25.53
N LEU A 145 -21.85 12.52 -25.94
CA LEU A 145 -22.78 11.83 -26.84
C LEU A 145 -24.01 11.28 -26.08
N PRO A 146 -25.16 11.11 -26.76
CA PRO A 146 -26.34 10.49 -26.16
C PRO A 146 -26.07 9.03 -25.73
N PRO A 147 -26.61 8.56 -24.58
CA PRO A 147 -26.40 7.19 -24.09
C PRO A 147 -26.71 6.09 -25.13
N ALA A 148 -27.80 6.24 -25.89
CA ALA A 148 -28.19 5.29 -26.93
C ALA A 148 -27.10 5.06 -28.00
N ARG A 149 -26.25 6.07 -28.25
CA ARG A 149 -25.12 5.94 -29.19
C ARG A 149 -23.97 5.16 -28.58
N ILE A 150 -23.74 5.30 -27.27
CA ILE A 150 -22.74 4.52 -26.54
C ILE A 150 -23.19 3.07 -26.42
N ASP A 151 -24.46 2.82 -26.08
CA ASP A 151 -25.02 1.46 -26.01
C ASP A 151 -24.88 0.72 -27.35
N ALA A 152 -25.14 1.41 -28.46
CA ALA A 152 -24.96 0.85 -29.81
C ALA A 152 -23.49 0.54 -30.15
N MET A 153 -22.53 1.26 -29.55
CA MET A 153 -21.09 1.03 -29.76
C MET A 153 -20.54 -0.10 -28.89
N LEU A 154 -21.01 -0.24 -27.66
CA LEU A 154 -20.41 -1.15 -26.65
C LEU A 154 -21.11 -2.50 -26.53
N GLY A 155 -22.31 -2.63 -27.08
CA GLY A 155 -23.11 -3.84 -26.94
C GLY A 155 -23.65 -4.05 -25.52
N PRO A 156 -24.55 -5.04 -25.32
CA PRO A 156 -25.30 -5.22 -24.08
C PRO A 156 -24.49 -5.84 -22.93
N ASP A 157 -23.37 -6.50 -23.22
CA ASP A 157 -22.68 -7.35 -22.25
C ASP A 157 -21.62 -6.60 -21.42
N LEU A 158 -21.19 -5.43 -21.87
CA LEU A 158 -20.18 -4.63 -21.17
C LEU A 158 -20.83 -3.78 -20.07
N ARG A 159 -20.41 -3.98 -18.82
CA ARG A 159 -20.85 -3.13 -17.69
C ARG A 159 -19.97 -1.89 -17.60
N TYR A 160 -20.59 -0.72 -17.70
CA TYR A 160 -19.89 0.56 -17.61
C TYR A 160 -20.73 1.61 -16.86
N THR A 161 -20.05 2.66 -16.39
CA THR A 161 -20.70 3.87 -15.84
C THR A 161 -20.50 5.01 -16.81
N LEU A 162 -21.57 5.75 -17.13
CA LEU A 162 -21.50 6.90 -18.01
C LEU A 162 -21.43 8.19 -17.17
N ILE A 163 -20.46 9.04 -17.47
CA ILE A 163 -20.33 10.37 -16.87
C ILE A 163 -20.33 11.45 -17.96
N PRO A 164 -20.90 12.64 -17.69
CA PRO A 164 -20.81 13.75 -18.63
C PRO A 164 -19.38 14.27 -18.75
N LEU A 165 -18.97 14.61 -19.97
CA LEU A 165 -17.68 15.24 -20.21
C LEU A 165 -17.70 16.70 -19.74
N HIS A 166 -16.72 17.10 -18.93
CA HIS A 166 -16.56 18.48 -18.47
C HIS A 166 -15.26 19.10 -18.99
N ALA A 167 -15.31 20.39 -19.34
CA ALA A 167 -14.17 21.15 -19.85
C ALA A 167 -13.15 21.53 -18.77
N ARG A 168 -13.49 21.39 -17.48
CA ARG A 168 -12.64 21.73 -16.35
C ARG A 168 -12.50 20.55 -15.36
N PRO A 169 -11.36 20.45 -14.65
CA PRO A 169 -11.10 19.35 -13.72
C PRO A 169 -12.12 19.23 -12.59
N GLU A 170 -12.69 20.33 -12.11
CA GLU A 170 -13.59 20.34 -10.95
C GLU A 170 -14.90 19.60 -11.24
N GLY A 171 -15.45 19.81 -12.44
CA GLY A 171 -16.66 19.09 -12.88
C GLY A 171 -16.41 17.61 -13.06
N LEU A 172 -15.25 17.23 -13.62
CA LEU A 172 -14.84 15.82 -13.72
C LEU A 172 -14.66 15.19 -12.32
N THR A 173 -14.06 15.92 -11.39
CA THR A 173 -13.84 15.48 -10.00
C THR A 173 -15.17 15.17 -9.31
N GLU A 174 -16.16 16.06 -9.45
CA GLU A 174 -17.47 15.91 -8.83
C GLU A 174 -18.22 14.68 -9.36
N GLU A 175 -18.20 14.47 -10.68
CA GLU A 175 -18.82 13.30 -11.30
C GLU A 175 -18.10 12.01 -10.92
N LEU A 176 -16.77 11.99 -11.00
CA LEU A 176 -15.97 10.84 -10.60
C LEU A 176 -16.19 10.49 -9.12
N ALA A 177 -16.32 11.47 -8.22
CA ALA A 177 -16.57 11.21 -6.78
C ALA A 177 -17.89 10.48 -6.51
N LYS A 178 -18.89 10.60 -7.39
CA LYS A 178 -20.20 9.91 -7.26
C LYS A 178 -20.10 8.42 -7.58
N HIS A 179 -19.15 8.04 -8.43
CA HIS A 179 -19.03 6.69 -9.00
C HIS A 179 -17.73 5.97 -8.59
N SER A 180 -16.78 6.71 -8.05
CA SER A 180 -15.50 6.22 -7.56
C SER A 180 -15.55 6.01 -6.04
N PRO A 181 -15.13 4.84 -5.52
CA PRO A 181 -14.74 4.72 -4.12
C PRO A 181 -13.50 5.54 -3.73
N LEU A 182 -12.83 6.24 -4.66
CA LEU A 182 -11.94 7.36 -4.32
C LEU A 182 -12.82 8.48 -3.76
N LYS A 183 -12.65 8.74 -2.47
CA LYS A 183 -13.21 9.93 -1.82
C LYS A 183 -12.11 11.00 -1.79
N PRO A 184 -12.45 12.30 -1.90
CA PRO A 184 -11.53 13.37 -1.53
C PRO A 184 -10.92 13.02 -0.17
N GLY A 185 -9.59 12.87 -0.11
CA GLY A 185 -8.87 12.11 0.92
C GLY A 185 -9.46 12.17 2.33
N ILE A 186 -10.26 11.18 2.70
CA ILE A 186 -10.57 10.85 4.09
C ILE A 186 -9.71 9.63 4.42
N PRO A 187 -8.81 9.71 5.43
CA PRO A 187 -7.97 8.59 5.80
C PRO A 187 -8.81 7.36 6.12
N VAL A 188 -8.35 6.17 5.70
CA VAL A 188 -8.85 4.92 6.29
C VAL A 188 -8.48 5.00 7.77
N PRO A 189 -9.47 5.02 8.68
CA PRO A 189 -9.16 5.16 10.10
C PRO A 189 -8.33 3.96 10.56
N LEU A 190 -7.27 4.22 11.32
CA LEU A 190 -6.52 3.16 11.98
C LEU A 190 -7.49 2.37 12.87
N PRO A 191 -7.47 1.03 12.86
CA PRO A 191 -8.25 0.23 13.79
C PRO A 191 -8.01 0.69 15.24
N PRO A 192 -9.06 0.88 16.06
CA PRO A 192 -8.90 1.39 17.43
C PRO A 192 -7.91 0.59 18.28
N ALA A 193 -7.80 -0.72 18.03
CA ALA A 193 -6.85 -1.61 18.70
C ALA A 193 -5.37 -1.26 18.47
N LEU A 194 -5.05 -0.46 17.45
CA LEU A 194 -3.69 -0.07 17.09
C LEU A 194 -3.29 1.33 17.58
N LEU A 195 -4.20 2.08 18.20
CA LEU A 195 -3.90 3.43 18.73
C LEU A 195 -2.93 3.40 19.91
N ASP A 196 -3.01 2.35 20.74
CA ASP A 196 -2.18 2.13 21.93
C ASP A 196 -1.31 0.86 21.81
N ALA A 197 -0.92 0.50 20.58
CA ALA A 197 -0.16 -0.72 20.34
C ALA A 197 1.22 -0.70 21.03
N PRO A 198 1.68 -1.82 21.63
CA PRO A 198 2.99 -1.90 22.30
C PRO A 198 4.17 -2.04 21.31
N PHE A 199 3.95 -1.77 20.03
CA PHE A 199 4.92 -1.91 18.94
C PHE A 199 4.78 -0.71 17.99
N PRO A 200 5.82 -0.39 17.19
CA PRO A 200 5.74 0.77 16.32
C PRO A 200 4.70 0.56 15.21
N VAL A 201 3.87 1.57 14.99
CA VAL A 201 2.84 1.60 13.95
C VAL A 201 3.21 2.68 12.93
N GLY A 202 3.26 2.30 11.65
CA GLY A 202 3.59 3.23 10.56
C GLY A 202 2.44 4.18 10.24
N ALA A 203 2.77 5.37 9.73
CA ALA A 203 1.76 6.37 9.35
C ALA A 203 0.78 5.87 8.27
N ASN A 204 1.20 4.91 7.44
CA ASN A 204 0.40 4.29 6.39
C ASN A 204 -0.25 2.94 6.81
N GLU A 205 -0.27 2.59 8.11
CA GLU A 205 -0.69 1.26 8.57
C GLU A 205 -2.09 0.86 8.12
N ALA A 206 -3.06 1.79 8.15
CA ALA A 206 -4.42 1.49 7.71
C ALA A 206 -4.47 1.09 6.22
N ALA A 207 -3.69 1.77 5.37
CA ALA A 207 -3.58 1.43 3.94
C ALA A 207 -2.83 0.11 3.73
N ARG A 208 -1.78 -0.14 4.52
CA ARG A 208 -1.01 -1.40 4.51
C ARG A 208 -1.90 -2.60 4.89
N LEU A 209 -2.71 -2.47 5.95
CA LEU A 209 -3.67 -3.51 6.36
C LEU A 209 -4.72 -3.77 5.27
N ALA A 210 -5.23 -2.71 4.64
CA ALA A 210 -6.12 -2.86 3.50
C ALA A 210 -5.43 -3.63 2.35
N ALA A 211 -4.15 -3.39 2.10
CA ALA A 211 -3.36 -4.16 1.12
C ALA A 211 -3.19 -5.64 1.52
N VAL A 212 -2.93 -5.92 2.80
CA VAL A 212 -2.87 -7.29 3.35
C VAL A 212 -4.18 -8.03 3.10
N HIS A 213 -5.34 -7.42 3.40
CA HIS A 213 -6.64 -8.04 3.15
C HIS A 213 -6.91 -8.25 1.66
N ARG A 214 -6.61 -7.24 0.83
CA ARG A 214 -6.78 -7.34 -0.63
C ARG A 214 -5.90 -8.42 -1.26
N SER A 215 -4.74 -8.71 -0.68
CA SER A 215 -3.82 -9.72 -1.20
C SER A 215 -4.41 -11.13 -1.19
N GLY A 216 -5.35 -11.41 -0.29
CA GLY A 216 -5.89 -12.75 -0.07
C GLY A 216 -4.87 -13.76 0.46
N LEU A 217 -3.68 -13.31 0.88
CA LEU A 217 -2.62 -14.20 1.38
C LEU A 217 -2.86 -14.65 2.82
N LEU A 218 -3.51 -13.82 3.63
CA LEU A 218 -3.79 -14.16 5.02
C LEU A 218 -4.68 -15.41 5.09
N TYR A 219 -4.26 -16.41 5.87
CA TYR A 219 -4.93 -17.71 6.00
C TYR A 219 -5.06 -18.53 4.71
N SER A 220 -4.35 -18.17 3.65
CA SER A 220 -4.29 -18.97 2.42
C SER A 220 -3.48 -20.25 2.60
N ALA A 221 -3.67 -21.22 1.70
CA ALA A 221 -2.89 -22.47 1.71
C ALA A 221 -1.39 -22.19 1.52
N ARG A 222 -0.53 -23.08 2.03
CA ARG A 222 0.92 -23.01 1.78
C ARG A 222 1.21 -23.16 0.29
N GLU A 223 2.28 -22.51 -0.16
CA GLU A 223 2.72 -22.55 -1.55
C GLU A 223 4.17 -23.02 -1.61
N ALA A 224 4.44 -24.07 -2.37
CA ALA A 224 5.78 -24.68 -2.46
C ALA A 224 6.86 -23.66 -2.83
N THR A 225 6.55 -22.68 -3.69
CA THR A 225 7.52 -21.64 -4.06
C THR A 225 7.91 -20.76 -2.88
N MET A 226 6.97 -20.42 -1.99
CA MET A 226 7.27 -19.62 -0.79
C MET A 226 7.99 -20.47 0.27
N ASP A 227 7.61 -21.74 0.42
CA ASP A 227 8.32 -22.69 1.29
C ASP A 227 9.80 -22.84 0.86
N ASN A 228 10.07 -23.00 -0.44
CA ASN A 228 11.43 -23.07 -0.98
C ASN A 228 12.25 -21.80 -0.69
N ILE A 229 11.65 -20.61 -0.72
CA ILE A 229 12.36 -19.36 -0.41
C ILE A 229 12.76 -19.31 1.06
N ALA A 230 11.87 -19.72 1.97
CA ALA A 230 12.20 -19.80 3.39
C ALA A 230 13.30 -20.85 3.66
N GLU A 231 13.24 -22.01 3.00
CA GLU A 231 14.29 -23.04 3.08
C GLU A 231 15.64 -22.54 2.57
N LEU A 232 15.66 -21.86 1.42
CA LEU A 232 16.89 -21.27 0.87
C LEU A 232 17.47 -20.20 1.80
N ALA A 233 16.64 -19.41 2.47
CA ALA A 233 17.09 -18.44 3.46
C ALA A 233 17.75 -19.13 4.66
N ALA A 234 17.10 -20.16 5.22
CA ALA A 234 17.64 -20.95 6.33
C ALA A 234 18.98 -21.61 5.97
N LEU A 235 19.04 -22.28 4.81
CA LEU A 235 20.22 -23.01 4.35
C LEU A 235 21.38 -22.07 4.03
N SER A 236 21.12 -21.02 3.26
CA SER A 236 22.17 -20.12 2.75
C SER A 236 22.77 -19.24 3.84
N LEU A 237 22.01 -18.96 4.90
CA LEU A 237 22.45 -18.13 6.04
C LEU A 237 22.81 -18.97 7.27
N ALA A 238 22.72 -20.30 7.17
CA ALA A 238 22.95 -21.25 8.27
C ALA A 238 22.15 -20.91 9.55
N MET A 239 20.88 -20.54 9.35
CA MET A 239 19.95 -20.15 10.42
C MET A 239 18.94 -21.28 10.69
N PRO A 240 18.65 -21.60 11.96
CA PRO A 240 17.75 -22.69 12.29
C PRO A 240 16.28 -22.36 11.96
N VAL A 241 15.91 -21.09 11.95
CA VAL A 241 14.54 -20.63 11.68
C VAL A 241 14.55 -19.63 10.53
N ALA A 242 13.62 -19.82 9.58
CA ALA A 242 13.32 -18.87 8.52
C ALA A 242 11.82 -18.81 8.27
N LEU A 243 11.26 -17.60 8.15
CA LEU A 243 9.82 -17.39 8.06
C LEU A 243 9.50 -16.39 6.95
N ILE A 244 8.46 -16.68 6.19
CA ILE A 244 7.73 -15.67 5.42
C ILE A 244 6.47 -15.37 6.22
N SER A 245 6.41 -14.17 6.79
CA SER A 245 5.32 -13.73 7.65
C SER A 245 4.47 -12.67 6.95
N ILE A 246 3.15 -12.71 7.17
CA ILE A 246 2.19 -11.68 6.78
C ILE A 246 1.63 -11.06 8.06
N ILE A 247 1.64 -9.73 8.14
CA ILE A 247 1.28 -9.00 9.37
C ILE A 247 -0.10 -8.38 9.21
N SER A 248 -1.06 -8.86 10.00
CA SER A 248 -2.44 -8.36 10.08
C SER A 248 -2.61 -7.33 11.21
N GLU A 249 -3.84 -6.97 11.56
CA GLU A 249 -4.13 -6.05 12.66
C GLU A 249 -3.58 -6.54 14.00
N ASP A 250 -3.79 -7.82 14.30
CA ASP A 250 -3.61 -8.41 15.62
C ASP A 250 -2.69 -9.64 15.62
N LYS A 251 -2.35 -10.18 14.44
CA LYS A 251 -1.51 -11.37 14.29
C LYS A 251 -0.39 -11.23 13.29
N GLN A 252 0.67 -11.99 13.56
CA GLN A 252 1.68 -12.39 12.60
C GLN A 252 1.36 -13.81 12.13
N TRP A 253 1.02 -13.98 10.85
CA TRP A 253 0.69 -15.28 10.27
C TRP A 253 1.83 -15.79 9.38
N PHE A 254 2.19 -17.06 9.49
CA PHE A 254 3.33 -17.63 8.76
C PHE A 254 2.90 -18.32 7.48
N LYS A 255 3.11 -17.64 6.34
CA LYS A 255 2.84 -18.16 4.99
C LYS A 255 3.79 -19.28 4.60
N ALA A 256 5.06 -19.17 5.00
CA ALA A 256 6.06 -20.22 4.94
C ALA A 256 6.90 -20.21 6.22
N ARG A 257 7.35 -21.39 6.65
CA ARG A 257 8.12 -21.54 7.89
C ARG A 257 9.04 -22.75 7.84
N VAL A 258 10.24 -22.57 8.38
CA VAL A 258 11.28 -23.57 8.60
C VAL A 258 11.74 -23.46 10.04
N GLY A 259 11.87 -24.60 10.73
CA GLY A 259 12.40 -24.67 12.10
C GLY A 259 11.46 -24.14 13.20
N LEU A 260 10.19 -23.85 12.87
CA LEU A 260 9.19 -23.39 13.83
C LEU A 260 7.83 -24.04 13.57
N GLU A 261 7.24 -24.66 14.60
CA GLU A 261 5.96 -25.38 14.50
C GLU A 261 4.73 -24.45 14.54
N LEU A 262 4.87 -23.31 15.21
CA LEU A 262 3.80 -22.31 15.30
C LEU A 262 3.36 -21.88 13.90
N ARG A 263 2.05 -21.66 13.74
CA ARG A 263 1.44 -21.20 12.47
C ARG A 263 1.20 -19.70 12.44
N GLU A 264 1.08 -19.11 13.63
CA GLU A 264 0.90 -17.69 13.85
C GLU A 264 1.34 -17.35 15.28
N THR A 265 1.56 -16.06 15.51
CA THR A 265 1.75 -15.47 16.83
C THR A 265 0.91 -14.21 16.95
N PRO A 266 0.62 -13.75 18.18
CA PRO A 266 0.18 -12.38 18.41
C PRO A 266 1.12 -11.38 17.72
N ARG A 267 0.58 -10.29 17.17
CA ARG A 267 1.38 -9.27 16.46
C ARG A 267 2.34 -8.54 17.37
N ASP A 268 2.02 -8.36 18.64
CA ASP A 268 2.91 -7.75 19.63
C ASP A 268 4.20 -8.57 19.88
N TRP A 269 4.22 -9.86 19.54
CA TRP A 269 5.43 -10.68 19.58
C TRP A 269 6.30 -10.51 18.33
N ALA A 270 5.78 -9.86 17.28
CA ALA A 270 6.41 -9.81 15.98
C ALA A 270 7.58 -8.81 15.93
N PHE A 271 8.81 -9.32 15.87
CA PHE A 271 9.99 -8.52 15.48
C PHE A 271 9.78 -7.83 14.12
N CYS A 272 8.97 -8.45 13.26
CA CYS A 272 8.64 -7.97 11.92
C CYS A 272 7.98 -6.59 11.91
N ASN A 273 7.31 -6.16 12.99
CA ASN A 273 6.75 -4.81 13.10
C ASN A 273 7.81 -3.73 12.84
N HIS A 274 9.06 -3.96 13.27
CA HIS A 274 10.15 -3.04 13.01
C HIS A 274 10.66 -3.12 11.57
N THR A 275 10.70 -4.32 10.99
CA THR A 275 11.10 -4.53 9.59
C THR A 275 10.14 -3.89 8.60
N LEU A 276 8.84 -3.86 8.88
CA LEU A 276 7.84 -3.23 8.01
C LEU A 276 8.09 -1.73 7.78
N LEU A 277 8.80 -1.07 8.71
CA LEU A 277 9.10 0.35 8.65
C LEU A 277 10.43 0.67 7.97
N GLN A 278 11.16 -0.36 7.52
CA GLN A 278 12.46 -0.21 6.87
C GLN A 278 12.34 -0.44 5.36
N SER A 279 13.24 0.18 4.58
CA SER A 279 13.36 -0.07 3.13
C SER A 279 14.27 -1.24 2.78
N GLY A 280 14.95 -1.84 3.77
CA GLY A 280 15.95 -2.89 3.58
C GLY A 280 16.00 -3.89 4.73
N VAL A 281 17.10 -4.62 4.82
CA VAL A 281 17.31 -5.60 5.90
C VAL A 281 17.47 -4.86 7.23
N GLN A 282 16.62 -5.22 8.20
CA GLN A 282 16.79 -4.89 9.60
C GLN A 282 17.47 -6.06 10.31
N GLU A 283 18.63 -5.80 10.89
CA GLU A 283 19.34 -6.76 11.73
C GLU A 283 19.27 -6.34 13.20
N ILE A 284 19.10 -7.32 14.08
CA ILE A 284 19.16 -7.19 15.54
C ILE A 284 20.05 -8.34 16.05
N CYS A 285 21.28 -8.00 16.44
CA CYS A 285 22.31 -8.98 16.79
C CYS A 285 22.04 -9.69 18.13
N GLU A 286 21.43 -8.98 19.08
CA GLU A 286 21.16 -9.42 20.45
C GLU A 286 19.77 -8.93 20.88
N LEU A 287 18.78 -9.82 20.86
CA LEU A 287 17.39 -9.52 21.18
C LEU A 287 17.13 -9.35 22.69
N ASP A 288 17.90 -10.04 23.54
CA ASP A 288 17.73 -10.06 24.98
C ASP A 288 18.29 -8.81 25.68
N THR A 289 19.23 -8.12 25.04
CA THR A 289 19.78 -6.84 25.52
C THR A 289 19.08 -5.64 24.90
N ASP A 290 18.26 -5.84 23.87
CA ASP A 290 17.49 -4.79 23.21
C ASP A 290 16.23 -4.47 24.03
N PRO A 291 16.08 -3.23 24.56
CA PRO A 291 14.92 -2.87 25.39
C PRO A 291 13.57 -3.02 24.68
N ARG A 292 13.56 -3.08 23.33
CA ARG A 292 12.35 -3.27 22.54
C ARG A 292 11.86 -4.73 22.57
N PHE A 293 12.75 -5.68 22.87
CA PHE A 293 12.49 -7.12 22.70
C PHE A 293 12.83 -7.96 23.94
N ALA A 294 13.56 -7.42 24.92
CA ALA A 294 13.96 -8.16 26.12
C ALA A 294 12.78 -8.84 26.84
N ASP A 295 11.65 -8.14 26.94
CA ASP A 295 10.42 -8.64 27.58
C ASP A 295 9.50 -9.40 26.60
N ASN A 296 9.87 -9.53 25.32
CA ASN A 296 9.08 -10.27 24.35
C ASN A 296 9.01 -11.75 24.76
N PRO A 297 7.83 -12.39 24.80
CA PRO A 297 7.70 -13.79 25.22
C PRO A 297 8.55 -14.79 24.43
N ALA A 298 8.86 -14.50 23.16
CA ALA A 298 9.72 -15.35 22.34
C ALA A 298 11.23 -15.21 22.66
N VAL A 299 11.61 -14.20 23.44
CA VAL A 299 12.99 -13.90 23.89
C VAL A 299 13.17 -14.29 25.36
N ALA A 300 12.30 -13.80 26.23
CA ALA A 300 12.32 -14.07 27.66
C ALA A 300 11.89 -15.51 27.98
N GLY A 301 10.88 -16.01 27.27
CA GLY A 301 10.40 -17.39 27.33
C GLY A 301 10.90 -18.24 26.17
N ALA A 302 10.46 -19.50 26.12
CA ALA A 302 10.75 -20.38 24.99
C ALA A 302 10.19 -19.77 23.68
N PRO A 303 10.95 -19.81 22.56
CA PRO A 303 12.16 -20.61 22.34
C PRO A 303 13.48 -19.91 22.70
N HIS A 304 13.46 -18.76 23.37
CA HIS A 304 14.64 -17.97 23.75
C HIS A 304 15.43 -17.48 22.54
N PHE A 305 14.76 -16.83 21.59
CA PHE A 305 15.45 -16.19 20.47
C PHE A 305 16.43 -15.12 20.95
N ARG A 306 17.57 -15.03 20.26
CA ARG A 306 18.65 -14.06 20.55
C ARG A 306 19.05 -13.24 19.34
N TYR A 307 18.69 -13.69 18.15
CA TYR A 307 19.04 -13.02 16.91
C TYR A 307 17.85 -12.93 15.97
N TYR A 308 17.74 -11.80 15.28
CA TYR A 308 16.76 -11.60 14.21
C TYR A 308 17.39 -10.80 13.05
N ALA A 309 17.15 -11.25 11.83
CA ALA A 309 17.29 -10.41 10.65
C ALA A 309 16.09 -10.58 9.72
N GLY A 310 15.53 -9.47 9.24
CA GLY A 310 14.36 -9.50 8.37
C GLY A 310 14.40 -8.42 7.29
N ALA A 311 13.86 -8.75 6.12
CA ALA A 311 13.65 -7.80 5.03
C ALA A 311 12.16 -7.76 4.66
N PRO A 312 11.62 -6.58 4.32
CA PRO A 312 10.21 -6.41 4.01
C PRO A 312 9.84 -7.15 2.72
N ILE A 313 8.62 -7.70 2.69
CA ILE A 313 8.00 -8.25 1.50
C ILE A 313 6.95 -7.27 1.03
N MET A 314 7.15 -6.75 -0.18
CA MET A 314 6.36 -5.67 -0.74
C MET A 314 5.39 -6.22 -1.78
N ASP A 315 4.21 -5.62 -1.87
CA ASP A 315 3.35 -5.79 -3.04
C ASP A 315 3.80 -4.88 -4.21
N ASP A 316 3.10 -4.96 -5.34
CA ASP A 316 3.36 -4.13 -6.53
C ASP A 316 2.90 -2.66 -6.38
N ARG A 317 2.28 -2.31 -5.26
CA ARG A 317 1.89 -0.96 -4.87
C ARG A 317 2.84 -0.35 -3.84
N GLY A 318 3.84 -1.11 -3.37
CA GLY A 318 4.83 -0.64 -2.40
C GLY A 318 4.35 -0.70 -0.95
N PHE A 319 3.32 -1.49 -0.62
CA PHE A 319 2.97 -1.81 0.75
C PHE A 319 3.75 -3.01 1.26
N ALA A 320 4.32 -2.88 2.46
CA ALA A 320 4.93 -4.00 3.17
C ALA A 320 3.84 -4.92 3.74
N LEU A 321 3.55 -6.02 3.06
CA LEU A 321 2.55 -6.98 3.55
C LEU A 321 3.09 -7.80 4.74
N GLY A 322 4.41 -7.89 4.84
CA GLY A 322 5.08 -8.80 5.73
C GLY A 322 6.59 -8.76 5.62
N SER A 323 7.27 -9.84 6.00
CA SER A 323 8.72 -9.95 5.90
C SER A 323 9.17 -11.38 5.64
N LEU A 324 10.33 -11.50 4.98
CA LEU A 324 11.18 -12.69 5.03
C LEU A 324 12.19 -12.45 6.16
N CYS A 325 12.23 -13.34 7.14
CA CYS A 325 13.18 -13.23 8.24
C CYS A 325 13.85 -14.55 8.57
N VAL A 326 15.02 -14.43 9.20
CA VAL A 326 15.78 -15.52 9.80
C VAL A 326 16.02 -15.23 11.27
N ILE A 327 15.97 -16.27 12.09
CA ILE A 327 16.00 -16.16 13.56
C ILE A 327 16.90 -17.25 14.13
N ASP A 328 17.61 -16.94 15.21
CA ASP A 328 18.43 -17.90 15.94
C ASP A 328 18.29 -17.70 17.47
N THR A 329 18.53 -18.76 18.22
CA THR A 329 18.63 -18.79 19.70
C THR A 329 20.02 -18.38 20.21
N LYS A 330 20.96 -18.12 19.28
CA LYS A 330 22.29 -17.59 19.57
C LYS A 330 22.44 -16.20 18.94
N PRO A 331 23.18 -15.27 19.57
CA PRO A 331 23.58 -14.02 18.92
C PRO A 331 24.31 -14.29 17.61
N ARG A 332 24.09 -13.44 16.59
CA ARG A 332 24.74 -13.55 15.28
C ARG A 332 25.07 -12.17 14.72
N LYS A 333 25.83 -12.19 13.62
CA LYS A 333 26.06 -11.04 12.74
C LYS A 333 26.01 -11.54 11.30
N LEU A 334 25.15 -10.94 10.49
CA LEU A 334 24.83 -11.36 9.13
C LEU A 334 25.96 -11.04 8.15
N GLY A 335 26.58 -9.88 8.36
CA GLY A 335 27.57 -9.32 7.44
C GLY A 335 26.97 -8.85 6.12
N ALA A 336 27.81 -8.28 5.25
CA ALA A 336 27.38 -7.71 3.98
C ALA A 336 26.83 -8.77 3.01
N GLU A 337 27.46 -9.95 2.95
CA GLU A 337 27.05 -11.05 2.08
C GLU A 337 25.67 -11.60 2.50
N GLY A 338 25.49 -11.93 3.78
CA GLY A 338 24.20 -12.40 4.27
C GLY A 338 23.09 -11.35 4.12
N THR A 339 23.41 -10.07 4.31
CA THR A 339 22.47 -8.96 4.07
C THR A 339 22.02 -8.92 2.61
N GLN A 340 22.96 -9.11 1.67
CA GLN A 340 22.66 -9.16 0.26
C GLN A 340 21.81 -10.40 -0.11
N ILE A 341 22.12 -11.56 0.45
CA ILE A 341 21.37 -12.80 0.26
C ILE A 341 19.93 -12.63 0.75
N LEU A 342 19.74 -12.19 2.00
CA LEU A 342 18.41 -12.01 2.60
C LEU A 342 17.57 -11.00 1.81
N GLY A 343 18.16 -9.85 1.44
CA GLY A 343 17.48 -8.85 0.62
C GLY A 343 17.10 -9.35 -0.78
N ARG A 344 17.93 -10.20 -1.41
CA ARG A 344 17.60 -10.82 -2.71
C ARG A 344 16.46 -11.82 -2.58
N LEU A 345 16.48 -12.67 -1.55
CA LEU A 345 15.40 -13.64 -1.31
C LEU A 345 14.08 -12.94 -0.95
N ALA A 346 14.11 -11.85 -0.18
CA ALA A 346 12.92 -11.07 0.13
C ALA A 346 12.32 -10.40 -1.11
N ARG A 347 13.16 -9.91 -2.05
CA ARG A 347 12.68 -9.43 -3.36
C ARG A 347 12.05 -10.55 -4.20
N GLN A 348 12.62 -11.75 -4.17
CA GLN A 348 12.00 -12.90 -4.83
C GLN A 348 10.64 -13.23 -4.19
N ALA A 349 10.55 -13.24 -2.86
CA ALA A 349 9.28 -13.45 -2.16
C ALA A 349 8.25 -12.37 -2.52
N SER A 350 8.67 -11.11 -2.66
CA SER A 350 7.81 -10.01 -3.10
C SER A 350 7.26 -10.25 -4.51
N PHE A 351 8.10 -10.72 -5.44
CA PHE A 351 7.66 -11.08 -6.78
C PHE A 351 6.62 -12.22 -6.77
N GLU A 352 6.85 -13.25 -5.96
CA GLU A 352 5.93 -14.38 -5.79
C GLU A 352 4.60 -13.94 -5.17
N VAL A 353 4.63 -13.05 -4.17
CA VAL A 353 3.44 -12.41 -3.59
C VAL A 353 2.64 -11.67 -4.65
N SER A 354 3.27 -10.78 -5.42
CA SER A 354 2.56 -10.04 -6.47
C SER A 354 2.00 -10.97 -7.54
N ARG A 355 2.71 -12.06 -7.88
CA ARG A 355 2.19 -13.10 -8.79
C ARG A 355 0.95 -13.80 -8.21
N ALA A 356 0.99 -14.19 -6.94
CA ALA A 356 -0.12 -14.86 -6.27
C ALA A 356 -1.38 -13.98 -6.27
N ILE A 357 -1.23 -12.69 -5.93
CA ILE A 357 -2.29 -11.67 -5.95
C ILE A 357 -2.92 -11.57 -7.34
N ARG A 358 -2.10 -11.49 -8.40
CA ARG A 358 -2.59 -11.46 -9.80
C ARG A 358 -3.32 -12.75 -10.20
N SER A 359 -2.79 -13.91 -9.80
CA SER A 359 -3.40 -15.21 -10.15
C SER A 359 -4.75 -15.44 -9.47
N ALA A 360 -4.92 -14.96 -8.23
CA ALA A 360 -6.17 -15.05 -7.50
C ALA A 360 -7.23 -14.09 -8.08
N ALA A 361 -6.80 -12.99 -8.70
CA ALA A 361 -7.68 -12.06 -9.40
C ALA A 361 -8.35 -12.67 -10.65
N GLY A 362 -7.70 -13.63 -11.32
CA GLY A 362 -8.18 -14.23 -12.57
C GLY A 362 -9.00 -15.53 -12.45
N ARG A 363 -9.29 -16.02 -11.24
CA ARG A 363 -10.07 -17.27 -11.01
C ARG A 363 -11.54 -17.04 -10.59
N LYS A 364 -12.06 -15.83 -10.73
CA LYS A 364 -13.47 -15.49 -10.46
C LYS A 364 -14.11 -14.93 -11.71
#